data_AF-A0A1E7GV50-F1
#
_entry.id   AF-A0A1E7GV50-F1
#
_cell.length_a   1.000
_cell.length_b   1.000
_cell.length_c   1.000
_cell.angle_alpha   90.00
_cell.angle_beta   90.00
_cell.angle_gamma   90.00
#
_symmetry.space_group_name_H-M   'P 1'
#
loop_
_entity.id
_entity.type
_entity.pdbx_description
1 polymer ?
#
loop_
_entity_poly.entity_id
_entity_poly.type
_entity_poly.pdbx_seq_one_letter_code
_entity_poly.pdbx_strand_id
1 'polypeptide(L)' 'MKSIPLSFLLLLCLTLGLAPFTPEPHVWEKLKMLTAGTLSNPVDIFDLAMHGLPFILLLLKLILLAREKGS' A
#
# COMPACT_ATOMS: atom_id res chain seq x y z
N MET A 1 10.13 12.92 -2.10
CA MET A 1 8.82 12.97 -1.38
C MET A 1 8.19 14.36 -1.37
N LYS A 2 8.94 15.46 -1.25
CA LYS A 2 8.40 16.83 -1.17
C LYS A 2 7.50 17.24 -2.36
N SER A 3 7.85 16.81 -3.58
CA SER A 3 7.11 17.19 -4.80
C SER A 3 5.93 16.29 -5.16
N ILE A 4 5.77 15.13 -4.53
CA ILE A 4 4.66 14.23 -4.82
C ILE A 4 3.46 14.71 -4.00
N PRO A 5 2.31 15.10 -4.60
CA PRO A 5 1.14 15.57 -3.84
C PRO A 5 0.55 14.49 -2.94
N LEU A 6 -0.02 14.86 -1.79
CA LEU A 6 -0.66 13.87 -0.90
C LEU A 6 -1.91 13.27 -1.56
N SER A 7 -2.66 14.10 -2.28
CA SER A 7 -3.80 13.70 -3.09
C SER A 7 -3.45 12.64 -4.13
N PHE A 8 -2.26 12.71 -4.74
CA PHE A 8 -1.79 11.72 -5.70
C PHE A 8 -1.55 10.35 -5.04
N LEU A 9 -0.90 10.32 -3.86
CA LEU A 9 -0.71 9.06 -3.13
C LEU A 9 -2.03 8.48 -2.62
N LEU A 10 -2.95 9.34 -2.17
CA LEU A 10 -4.30 8.92 -1.80
C LEU A 10 -5.04 8.32 -2.99
N LEU A 11 -4.96 8.94 -4.16
CA LEU A 11 -5.56 8.41 -5.39
C LEU A 11 -4.97 7.03 -5.72
N LEU A 12 -3.64 6.87 -5.67
CA LEU A 12 -2.99 5.58 -5.93
C LEU A 12 -3.38 4.51 -4.90
N CYS A 13 -3.50 4.84 -3.62
CA CYS A 13 -3.96 3.90 -2.60
C CYS A 13 -5.41 3.49 -2.88
N LEU A 14 -6.26 4.48 -3.17
CA LEU A 14 -7.67 4.24 -3.41
C LEU A 14 -7.92 3.45 -4.69
N THR A 15 -7.11 3.60 -5.74
CA THR A 15 -7.31 2.88 -7.00
C THR A 15 -6.46 1.61 -7.07
N LEU A 16 -5.14 1.75 -7.22
CA LEU A 16 -4.22 0.63 -7.39
C LEU A 16 -4.07 -0.17 -6.10
N GLY A 17 -3.98 0.48 -4.94
CA GLY A 17 -3.75 -0.22 -3.67
C GLY A 17 -4.93 -1.07 -3.21
N LEU A 18 -6.16 -0.60 -3.44
CA LEU A 18 -7.38 -1.30 -3.07
C LEU A 18 -7.98 -2.17 -4.18
N ALA A 19 -7.42 -2.15 -5.38
CA ALA A 19 -7.91 -2.99 -6.47
C ALA A 19 -7.65 -4.49 -6.18
N PRO A 20 -8.55 -5.37 -6.66
CA PRO A 20 -9.96 -5.13 -6.96
C PRO A 20 -10.75 -4.89 -5.66
N PHE A 21 -11.74 -3.99 -5.65
CA PHE A 21 -12.48 -3.68 -4.43
C PHE A 21 -13.43 -4.79 -3.95
N THR A 22 -13.78 -5.73 -4.84
CA THR A 22 -14.72 -6.81 -4.58
C THR A 22 -14.16 -8.14 -5.09
N PRO A 23 -14.36 -9.26 -4.37
CA PRO A 23 -15.02 -9.38 -3.07
C PRO A 23 -14.22 -8.78 -1.91
N GLU A 24 -12.90 -8.73 -2.02
CA GLU A 24 -11.99 -8.03 -1.10
C GLU A 24 -10.72 -7.58 -1.86
N PRO A 25 -10.02 -6.52 -1.41
CA PRO A 25 -8.77 -6.06 -2.01
C PRO A 25 -7.69 -7.15 -2.07
N HIS A 26 -6.95 -7.23 -3.17
CA HIS A 26 -5.83 -8.18 -3.29
C HIS A 26 -4.82 -8.00 -2.16
N VAL A 27 -4.50 -6.75 -1.78
CA VAL A 27 -3.60 -6.49 -0.65
C VAL A 27 -4.08 -7.16 0.63
N TRP A 28 -5.40 -7.21 0.89
CA TRP A 28 -5.96 -7.83 2.08
C TRP A 28 -5.90 -9.36 2.01
N GLU A 29 -6.24 -9.94 0.86
CA GLU A 29 -6.09 -11.37 0.61
C GLU A 29 -4.63 -11.82 0.81
N LYS A 30 -3.67 -11.11 0.20
CA LYS A 30 -2.25 -11.47 0.30
C LYS A 30 -1.68 -11.25 1.70
N LEU A 31 -2.17 -10.26 2.46
CA LEU A 31 -1.82 -10.11 3.87
C LEU A 31 -2.31 -11.31 4.71
N LYS A 32 -3.51 -11.83 4.45
CA LYS A 32 -4.00 -13.06 5.11
C LYS A 32 -3.16 -14.29 4.73
N MET A 33 -2.76 -14.41 3.46
CA MET A 33 -1.85 -15.47 3.03
C MET A 33 -0.48 -15.36 3.69
N LEU A 34 0.03 -14.14 3.88
CA LEU A 34 1.30 -13.88 4.55
C LEU A 34 1.25 -14.32 6.02
N THR A 35 0.19 -13.95 6.74
CA THR A 35 0.03 -14.36 8.15
C THR A 35 -0.27 -15.85 8.31
N ALA A 36 -0.92 -16.48 7.32
CA ALA A 36 -1.15 -17.92 7.28
C ALA A 36 0.07 -18.73 6.83
N GLY A 37 1.16 -18.09 6.37
CA GLY A 37 2.35 -18.76 5.84
C GLY A 37 2.13 -19.46 4.49
N THR A 38 1.07 -19.11 3.76
CA THR A 38 0.72 -19.71 2.46
C THR A 38 1.13 -18.83 1.26
N LEU A 39 1.68 -17.64 1.51
CA LEU A 39 2.20 -16.73 0.47
C LEU A 39 3.55 -17.24 -0.08
N SER A 40 3.50 -18.26 -0.93
CA SER A 40 4.70 -18.92 -1.50
C SER A 40 4.87 -18.71 -3.00
N ASN A 41 3.79 -18.39 -3.71
CA ASN A 41 3.84 -18.16 -5.15
C ASN A 41 4.44 -16.78 -5.46
N PRO A 42 5.45 -16.68 -6.35
CA PRO A 42 6.05 -15.41 -6.76
C PRO A 42 5.03 -14.38 -7.26
N VAL A 43 3.96 -14.82 -7.93
CA VAL A 43 2.90 -13.94 -8.43
C VAL A 43 2.15 -13.27 -7.27
N ASP A 44 1.83 -14.02 -6.22
CA ASP A 44 1.13 -13.48 -5.04
C ASP A 44 2.01 -12.51 -4.24
N ILE A 45 3.32 -12.77 -4.19
CA ILE A 45 4.30 -11.88 -3.56
C ILE A 45 4.40 -10.58 -4.37
N PHE A 46 4.46 -10.68 -5.70
CA PHE A 46 4.46 -9.50 -6.57
C PHE A 46 3.17 -8.70 -6.43
N ASP A 47 2.01 -9.36 -6.33
CA ASP A 47 0.73 -8.70 -6.12
C ASP A 47 0.70 -7.94 -4.79
N LEU A 48 1.18 -8.55 -3.70
CA LEU A 48 1.29 -7.88 -2.41
C LEU A 48 2.22 -6.65 -2.49
N ALA A 49 3.36 -6.78 -3.17
CA ALA A 49 4.31 -5.68 -3.34
C ALA A 49 3.71 -4.54 -4.16
N MET A 50 3.06 -4.85 -5.28
CA MET A 50 2.44 -3.87 -6.18
C MET A 50 1.30 -3.09 -5.51
N HIS A 51 0.40 -3.79 -4.80
CA HIS A 51 -0.75 -3.17 -4.15
C HIS A 51 -0.37 -2.56 -2.79
N GLY A 52 0.66 -3.09 -2.12
CA GLY A 52 1.18 -2.57 -0.85
C GLY A 52 2.05 -1.32 -1.00
N LEU A 53 2.77 -1.16 -2.11
CA LEU A 53 3.68 -0.05 -2.33
C LEU A 53 3.02 1.34 -2.19
N PRO A 54 1.83 1.62 -2.77
CA PRO A 54 1.12 2.88 -2.55
C PRO A 54 0.93 3.22 -1.06
N PHE A 55 0.53 2.25 -0.23
CA PHE A 55 0.31 2.45 1.20
C PHE A 55 1.60 2.74 1.95
N ILE A 56 2.69 2.03 1.62
CA ILE A 56 4.01 2.28 2.21
C ILE A 56 4.47 3.71 1.89
N LEU A 57 4.33 4.14 0.63
CA LEU A 57 4.69 5.50 0.22
C LEU A 57 3.83 6.56 0.92
N LEU A 58 2.53 6.33 1.06
CA LEU A 58 1.62 7.19 1.80
C LEU A 58 2.05 7.30 3.28
N LEU A 59 2.32 6.17 3.94
CA LEU A 59 2.75 6.13 5.33
C LEU A 59 4.07 6.87 5.54
N LEU A 60 5.07 6.60 4.70
CA LEU A 60 6.36 7.30 4.75
C LEU A 60 6.17 8.80 4.60
N LYS A 61 5.32 9.24 3.67
CA LYS A 61 5.02 10.66 3.49
C LYS A 61 4.36 11.27 4.74
N LEU A 62 3.39 10.59 5.34
CA LEU A 62 2.71 11.06 6.54
C LEU A 62 3.68 11.18 7.73
N ILE A 63 4.58 10.22 7.91
CA ILE A 63 5.62 10.27 8.95
C ILE A 63 6.55 11.47 8.73
N LEU A 64 7.00 11.70 7.49
CA LEU A 64 7.85 12.85 7.17
C LEU A 64 7.14 14.19 7.43
N LEU A 65 5.87 14.31 7.02
CA LEU A 65 5.06 15.50 7.28
C LEU A 65 4.83 15.73 8.78
N ALA A 66 4.61 14.67 9.56
CA ALA A 66 4.45 14.78 11.01
C ALA A 66 5.74 15.26 11.69
N ARG A 67 6.91 14.80 11.21
CA ARG A 67 8.22 15.25 11.70
C ARG A 67 8.52 16.71 11.34
N GLU A 68 8.15 17.15 10.14
CA GLU A 68 8.31 18.55 9.72
C GLU A 68 7.43 19.52 10.52
N LYS A 69 6.22 19.10 10.95
CA LYS A 69 5.32 19.92 11.77
C LYS A 69 5.70 19.99 13.25
N GLY A 70 6.50 19.04 13.74
CA GLY A 70 6.92 18.95 15.14
C GLY A 70 8.29 19.59 15.43
N SER A 71 8.94 20.17 14.42
CA SER A 71 10.20 20.91 14.53
C SER A 71 9.99 22.40 14.31
#